data_AF-A0A2T0A6G9-F1
#
_entry.id   AF-A0A2T0A6G9-F1
#
_cell.length_a   1.000
_cell.length_b   1.000
_cell.length_c   1.000
_cell.angle_alpha   90.00
_cell.angle_beta   90.00
_cell.angle_gamma   90.00
#
_symmetry.space_group_name_H-M   'P 1'
#
loop_
_entity.id
_entity.type
_entity.pdbx_description
1 polymer ?
#
loop_
_entity_poly.entity_id
_entity_poly.type
_entity_poly.pdbx_seq_one_letter_code
_entity_poly.pdbx_strand_id
1 'polypeptide(L)'
;MTSESTGKCLVCGIETKNRCSACVRAGIDLFFCSPEHQKFVWPVHRCFCGPGKANPWTWPALTPDEAREALDKLHVKPGPSAIRLDTHHSTIADSLRVITDDNPEDFLRSYMIPNRKPTADDGTIACAIRIYLYFLRFPPPNSPPPPAAEIPLLYHVSANAHMFNISIDTEEWRTPLLHRLSVFASWQRSPKNPEFDHAVTKYVRPDIIRYLDEVVIPVDPEASRKVRQAFVSRTAVLRGS
;
A
#
# COMPACT_ATOMS: atom_id res chain seq x y z
N MET A 1 31.54 17.54 3.58
CA MET A 1 31.66 16.59 2.44
C MET A 1 30.67 15.47 2.68
N THR A 2 29.46 15.55 2.12
CA THR A 2 28.53 14.42 2.14
C THR A 2 29.01 13.42 1.10
N SER A 3 29.47 12.24 1.52
CA SER A 3 29.65 11.13 0.59
C SER A 3 28.33 10.96 -0.17
N GLU A 4 28.37 11.02 -1.50
CA GLU A 4 27.18 10.75 -2.30
C GLU A 4 26.82 9.28 -2.10
N SER A 5 25.78 9.01 -1.30
CA SER A 5 25.28 7.66 -1.09
C SER A 5 24.82 7.08 -2.43
N THR A 6 25.43 5.96 -2.83
CA THR A 6 24.97 5.13 -3.95
C THR A 6 23.97 4.11 -3.42
N GLY A 7 22.96 3.78 -4.22
CA GLY A 7 21.98 2.75 -3.89
C GLY A 7 21.40 2.08 -5.12
N LYS A 8 20.62 1.03 -4.92
CA LYS A 8 20.00 0.25 -6.00
C LYS A 8 18.68 0.85 -6.42
N CYS A 9 18.46 1.00 -7.73
CA CYS A 9 17.19 1.43 -8.27
C CYS A 9 16.05 0.50 -7.81
N LEU A 10 14.95 1.09 -7.31
CA LEU A 10 13.80 0.34 -6.79
C LEU A 10 13.09 -0.52 -7.85
N VAL A 11 13.32 -0.27 -9.14
CA VAL A 11 12.65 -0.98 -10.25
C VAL A 11 13.54 -2.08 -10.84
N CYS A 12 14.80 -1.76 -11.16
CA CYS A 12 15.70 -2.67 -11.90
C CYS A 12 16.94 -3.10 -11.12
N GLY A 13 17.14 -2.62 -9.88
CA GLY A 13 18.28 -2.99 -9.04
C GLY A 13 19.65 -2.41 -9.46
N ILE A 14 19.75 -1.69 -10.58
CA ILE A 14 20.99 -1.04 -11.04
C ILE A 14 21.45 0.01 -10.03
N GLU A 15 22.75 0.04 -9.72
CA GLU A 15 23.33 1.05 -8.86
C GLU A 15 23.22 2.46 -9.46
N THR A 16 22.85 3.42 -8.62
CA THR A 16 22.69 4.81 -9.03
C THR A 16 22.88 5.75 -7.84
N LYS A 17 23.17 7.01 -8.16
CA LYS A 17 23.20 8.14 -7.21
C LYS A 17 21.91 8.97 -7.27
N ASN A 18 21.07 8.72 -8.26
CA ASN A 18 19.85 9.47 -8.50
C ASN A 18 18.79 9.08 -7.47
N ARG A 19 18.31 10.07 -6.73
CA ARG A 19 17.36 9.90 -5.63
C ARG A 19 16.13 10.79 -5.83
N CYS A 20 15.00 10.35 -5.29
CA CYS A 20 13.83 11.21 -5.18
C CYS A 20 14.12 12.37 -4.23
N SER A 21 14.27 13.58 -4.79
CA SER A 21 14.65 14.78 -4.04
C SER A 21 13.70 15.11 -2.88
N ALA A 22 12.41 14.86 -3.05
CA ALA A 22 11.42 15.07 -1.99
C ALA A 22 11.55 14.06 -0.84
N CYS A 23 11.87 12.79 -1.12
CA CYS A 23 12.05 11.76 -0.10
C CYS A 23 13.36 11.91 0.67
N VAL A 24 14.42 12.39 0.02
CA VAL A 24 15.67 12.73 0.71
C VAL A 24 15.41 13.77 1.79
N ARG A 25 14.57 14.78 1.54
CA ARG A 25 14.15 15.76 2.56
C ARG A 25 13.30 15.17 3.69
N ALA A 26 12.71 13.99 3.48
CA ALA A 26 12.01 13.24 4.51
C ALA A 26 12.96 12.27 5.26
N GLY A 27 14.25 12.21 4.92
CA GLY A 27 15.20 11.33 5.57
C GLY A 27 15.15 9.88 5.06
N ILE A 28 14.66 9.63 3.84
CA ILE A 28 14.71 8.31 3.21
C ILE A 28 15.25 8.39 1.77
N ASP A 29 16.25 7.55 1.48
CA ASP A 29 16.85 7.47 0.14
C ASP A 29 16.09 6.46 -0.73
N LEU A 30 15.32 6.97 -1.70
CA LEU A 30 14.66 6.16 -2.74
C LEU A 30 15.35 6.41 -4.08
N PHE A 31 15.94 5.35 -4.65
CA PHE A 31 16.81 5.43 -5.81
C PHE A 31 16.10 5.06 -7.11
N PHE A 32 16.35 5.83 -8.18
CA PHE A 32 15.82 5.60 -9.53
C PHE A 32 16.91 5.85 -10.57
N CYS A 33 17.31 4.83 -11.34
CA CYS A 33 18.42 5.01 -12.30
C CYS A 33 18.05 5.87 -13.51
N SER A 34 16.76 6.05 -13.81
CA SER A 34 16.26 6.84 -14.94
C SER A 34 14.93 7.54 -14.62
N PRO A 35 14.59 8.63 -15.34
CA PRO A 35 13.26 9.25 -15.27
C PRO A 35 12.12 8.29 -15.61
N GLU A 36 12.36 7.32 -16.49
CA GLU A 36 11.37 6.32 -16.92
C GLU A 36 10.96 5.42 -15.73
N HIS A 37 11.93 4.95 -14.94
CA HIS A 37 11.65 4.20 -13.72
C HIS A 37 10.93 5.04 -12.66
N GLN A 38 11.25 6.33 -12.55
CA GLN A 38 10.52 7.22 -11.65
C GLN A 38 9.07 7.44 -12.13
N LYS A 39 8.86 7.69 -13.43
CA LYS A 39 7.53 7.86 -14.05
C LYS A 39 6.67 6.62 -13.90
N PHE A 40 7.26 5.43 -14.00
CA PHE A 40 6.56 4.16 -13.80
C PHE A 40 5.96 4.05 -12.40
N VAL A 41 6.72 4.41 -11.37
CA VAL A 41 6.27 4.30 -9.96
C VAL A 41 5.47 5.54 -9.50
N TRP A 42 5.60 6.66 -10.22
CA TRP A 42 5.03 7.96 -9.84
C TRP A 42 3.52 7.94 -9.52
N PRO A 43 2.65 7.23 -10.27
CA PRO A 43 1.22 7.19 -9.97
C PRO A 43 0.95 6.79 -8.51
N VAL A 44 1.64 5.77 -8.00
CA VAL A 44 1.55 5.33 -6.59
C VAL A 44 2.39 6.22 -5.69
N HIS A 45 3.67 6.44 -6.03
CA HIS A 45 4.63 7.08 -5.13
C HIS A 45 4.22 8.50 -4.73
N ARG A 46 3.61 9.27 -5.63
CA ARG A 46 3.17 10.65 -5.37
C ARG A 46 2.24 10.79 -4.17
N CYS A 47 1.48 9.74 -3.82
CA CYS A 47 0.58 9.74 -2.67
C CYS A 47 1.33 9.78 -1.34
N PHE A 48 2.57 9.30 -1.32
CA PHE A 48 3.39 9.09 -0.12
C PHE A 48 4.75 9.79 -0.22
N CYS A 49 4.94 10.62 -1.24
CA CYS A 49 6.21 11.29 -1.51
C CYS A 49 6.36 12.56 -0.67
N GLY A 50 7.55 12.79 -0.12
CA GLY A 50 7.93 14.05 0.52
C GLY A 50 7.80 14.10 2.05
N PRO A 51 8.22 15.23 2.66
CA PRO A 51 8.18 15.43 4.11
C PRO A 51 6.77 15.26 4.68
N GLY A 52 6.69 14.62 5.86
CA GLY A 52 5.42 14.32 6.54
C GLY A 52 4.60 13.18 5.94
N LYS A 53 5.12 12.49 4.90
CA LYS A 53 4.44 11.35 4.26
C LYS A 53 5.35 10.16 3.93
N ALA A 54 6.58 10.44 3.52
CA ALA A 54 7.49 9.40 3.03
C ALA A 54 8.23 8.65 4.15
N ASN A 55 8.47 9.31 5.28
CA ASN A 55 9.15 8.71 6.43
C ASN A 55 8.74 9.43 7.73
N PRO A 56 7.97 8.76 8.62
CA PRO A 56 7.36 7.45 8.41
C PRO A 56 6.35 7.45 7.25
N TRP A 57 6.05 6.28 6.68
CA TRP A 57 4.99 6.15 5.68
C TRP A 57 3.63 6.52 6.29
N THR A 58 3.04 7.61 5.82
CA THR A 58 1.73 8.09 6.26
C THR A 58 0.70 7.89 5.16
N TRP A 59 -0.34 7.12 5.46
CA TRP A 59 -1.48 7.00 4.57
C TRP A 59 -2.20 8.35 4.43
N PRO A 60 -2.55 8.80 3.22
CA PRO A 60 -3.38 9.98 3.05
C PRO A 60 -4.71 9.82 3.81
N ALA A 61 -5.18 10.88 4.44
CA ALA A 61 -6.55 10.94 4.99
C ALA A 61 -7.59 10.60 3.91
N LEU A 62 -8.80 10.22 4.32
CA LEU A 62 -9.90 10.02 3.38
C LEU A 62 -10.22 11.33 2.65
N THR A 63 -10.52 11.22 1.36
CA THR A 63 -11.16 12.32 0.64
C THR A 63 -12.66 12.38 1.00
N PRO A 64 -13.33 13.52 0.79
CA PRO A 64 -14.77 13.61 0.99
C PRO A 64 -15.58 12.59 0.19
N ASP A 65 -15.12 12.23 -1.02
CA ASP A 65 -15.77 11.22 -1.86
C ASP A 65 -15.55 9.80 -1.33
N GLU A 66 -14.34 9.48 -0.85
CA GLU A 66 -14.07 8.20 -0.18
C GLU A 66 -14.91 8.07 1.10
N ALA A 67 -15.07 9.15 1.86
CA ALA A 67 -15.90 9.16 3.07
C ALA A 67 -17.40 8.99 2.74
N ARG A 68 -17.88 9.61 1.67
CA ARG A 68 -19.27 9.44 1.20
C ARG A 68 -19.53 8.00 0.77
N GLU A 69 -18.63 7.42 -0.01
CA GLU A 69 -18.74 6.01 -0.41
C GLU A 69 -18.73 5.08 0.81
N ALA A 70 -17.83 5.33 1.77
CA ALA A 70 -17.78 4.56 3.01
C ALA A 70 -19.08 4.67 3.82
N LEU A 71 -19.70 5.86 3.85
CA LEU A 71 -20.98 6.09 4.53
C LEU A 71 -22.12 5.33 3.84
N ASP A 72 -22.20 5.39 2.51
CA ASP A 72 -23.20 4.67 1.72
C ASP A 72 -23.07 3.14 1.86
N LYS A 73 -21.87 2.66 2.18
CA LYS A 73 -21.53 1.24 2.35
C LYS A 73 -21.30 0.84 3.80
N LEU A 74 -21.65 1.69 4.77
CA LEU A 74 -21.26 1.56 6.17
C LEU A 74 -21.59 0.19 6.77
N HIS A 75 -22.76 -0.36 6.41
CA HIS A 75 -23.28 -1.64 6.90
C HIS A 75 -23.25 -2.78 5.87
N VAL A 76 -22.62 -2.55 4.71
CA VAL A 76 -22.54 -3.57 3.66
C VAL A 76 -21.46 -4.58 4.02
N LYS A 77 -21.84 -5.86 4.05
CA LYS A 77 -20.90 -6.96 4.25
C LYS A 77 -20.16 -7.24 2.94
N PRO A 78 -18.84 -7.41 2.96
CA PRO A 78 -18.12 -7.80 1.77
C PRO A 78 -18.49 -9.24 1.38
N GLY A 79 -18.50 -9.51 0.06
CA GLY A 79 -18.96 -10.79 -0.49
C GLY A 79 -18.09 -11.98 -0.07
N PRO A 80 -18.47 -13.23 -0.40
CA PRO A 80 -17.74 -14.43 0.00
C PRO A 80 -16.27 -14.45 -0.46
N SER A 81 -15.96 -13.76 -1.56
CA SER A 81 -14.58 -13.59 -2.04
C SER A 81 -13.69 -12.80 -1.06
N ALA A 82 -14.31 -12.03 -0.16
CA ALA A 82 -13.66 -11.30 0.91
C ALA A 82 -13.51 -12.09 2.22
N ILE A 83 -13.86 -13.39 2.26
CA ILE A 83 -13.60 -14.31 3.39
C ILE A 83 -12.09 -14.40 3.73
N ARG A 84 -11.22 -13.83 2.89
CA ARG A 84 -9.78 -13.67 3.16
C ARG A 84 -9.40 -12.43 3.97
N LEU A 85 -10.37 -11.58 4.31
CA LEU A 85 -10.22 -10.61 5.39
C LEU A 85 -10.25 -11.44 6.68
N ASP A 86 -9.09 -11.73 7.25
CA ASP A 86 -8.97 -12.34 8.58
C ASP A 86 -9.39 -11.34 9.69
N THR A 87 -10.34 -10.46 9.37
CA THR A 87 -10.83 -9.39 10.22
C THR A 87 -12.07 -9.89 10.92
N HIS A 88 -12.07 -9.85 12.25
CA HIS A 88 -13.25 -10.10 13.10
C HIS A 88 -14.44 -9.16 12.81
N HIS A 89 -14.29 -8.19 11.89
CA HIS A 89 -15.28 -7.16 11.59
C HIS A 89 -15.98 -7.43 10.26
N SER A 90 -17.31 -7.44 10.29
CA SER A 90 -18.14 -7.81 9.14
C SER A 90 -18.49 -6.64 8.23
N THR A 91 -18.31 -5.40 8.70
CA THR A 91 -18.69 -4.15 8.00
C THR A 91 -17.71 -3.01 8.34
N ILE A 92 -17.77 -1.92 7.57
CA ILE A 92 -17.02 -0.68 7.89
C ILE A 92 -17.40 -0.15 9.27
N ALA A 93 -18.69 -0.23 9.64
CA ALA A 93 -19.18 0.19 10.96
C ALA A 93 -18.49 -0.59 12.09
N ASP A 94 -18.34 -1.91 11.93
CA ASP A 94 -17.72 -2.76 12.95
C ASP A 94 -16.24 -2.41 13.13
N SER A 95 -15.53 -2.12 12.04
CA SER A 95 -14.13 -1.69 12.11
C SER A 95 -13.98 -0.32 12.76
N LEU A 96 -14.83 0.63 12.38
CA LEU A 96 -14.78 1.98 12.96
C LEU A 96 -15.01 1.93 14.48
N ARG A 97 -15.98 1.14 14.96
CA ARG A 97 -16.22 0.98 16.42
C ARG A 97 -15.04 0.44 17.21
N VAL A 98 -14.07 -0.21 16.56
CA VAL A 98 -12.85 -0.71 17.21
C VAL A 98 -11.71 0.30 17.16
N ILE A 99 -11.68 1.16 16.14
CA ILE A 99 -10.57 2.07 15.89
C ILE A 99 -10.86 3.48 16.43
N THR A 100 -12.14 3.85 16.58
CA THR A 100 -12.56 5.16 17.08
C THR A 100 -13.65 5.01 18.15
N ASP A 101 -13.61 5.92 19.13
CA ASP A 101 -14.67 6.08 20.14
C ASP A 101 -15.91 6.82 19.58
N ASP A 102 -15.80 7.40 18.39
CA ASP A 102 -16.88 8.16 17.76
C ASP A 102 -17.95 7.25 17.14
N ASN A 103 -19.15 7.81 16.99
CA ASN A 103 -20.16 7.18 16.14
C ASN A 103 -19.62 7.06 14.69
N PRO A 104 -19.65 5.87 14.05
CA PRO A 104 -19.11 5.68 12.71
C PRO A 104 -19.65 6.63 11.64
N GLU A 105 -20.94 6.99 11.71
CA GLU A 105 -21.54 7.93 10.75
C GLU A 105 -20.99 9.35 10.94
N ASP A 106 -20.97 9.83 12.18
CA ASP A 106 -20.51 11.19 12.49
C ASP A 106 -19.02 11.34 12.21
N PHE A 107 -18.24 10.29 12.50
CA PHE A 107 -16.85 10.22 12.15
C PHE A 107 -16.63 10.36 10.63
N LEU A 108 -17.37 9.61 9.80
CA LEU A 108 -17.28 9.71 8.34
C LEU A 108 -17.77 11.08 7.82
N ARG A 109 -18.85 11.61 8.39
CA ARG A 109 -19.36 12.97 8.07
C ARG A 109 -18.30 14.03 8.36
N SER A 110 -17.44 13.83 9.37
CA SER A 110 -16.38 14.78 9.69
C SER A 110 -15.41 15.01 8.52
N TYR A 111 -15.10 13.99 7.70
CA TYR A 111 -14.23 14.13 6.53
C TYR A 111 -14.84 14.96 5.40
N MET A 112 -16.15 15.20 5.44
CA MET A 112 -16.86 16.04 4.48
C MET A 112 -16.85 17.52 4.89
N ILE A 113 -16.41 17.83 6.12
CA ILE A 113 -16.30 19.20 6.63
C ILE A 113 -15.07 19.87 5.98
N PRO A 114 -15.24 21.03 5.33
CA PRO A 114 -14.12 21.78 4.79
C PRO A 114 -13.08 22.11 5.88
N ASN A 115 -11.80 21.96 5.56
CA ASN A 115 -10.68 22.27 6.44
C ASN A 115 -10.60 21.46 7.75
N ARG A 116 -11.19 20.25 7.81
CA ARG A 116 -10.91 19.32 8.91
C ARG A 116 -9.40 19.12 9.03
N LYS A 117 -8.87 19.36 10.23
CA LYS A 117 -7.46 19.10 10.54
C LYS A 117 -7.24 17.59 10.63
N PRO A 118 -6.21 17.03 9.98
CA PRO A 118 -5.91 15.62 10.13
C PRO A 118 -5.52 15.27 11.57
N THR A 119 -5.95 14.09 12.04
CA THR A 119 -5.54 13.50 13.33
C THR A 119 -4.42 12.48 13.12
N ALA A 120 -3.82 12.03 14.21
CA ALA A 120 -2.78 10.98 14.15
C ALA A 120 -3.32 9.66 13.56
N ASP A 121 -4.59 9.34 13.83
CA ASP A 121 -5.21 8.06 13.45
C ASP A 121 -5.83 8.07 12.05
N ASP A 122 -5.94 9.24 11.41
CA ASP A 122 -6.56 9.37 10.08
C ASP A 122 -5.94 8.44 9.04
N GLY A 123 -4.63 8.25 9.11
CA GLY A 123 -3.94 7.34 8.19
C GLY A 123 -4.34 5.88 8.40
N THR A 124 -4.44 5.46 9.66
CA THR A 124 -4.85 4.11 10.07
C THR A 124 -6.27 3.83 9.62
N ILE A 125 -7.17 4.76 9.92
CA ILE A 125 -8.59 4.65 9.61
C ILE A 125 -8.84 4.69 8.10
N ALA A 126 -8.16 5.59 7.39
CA ALA A 126 -8.26 5.66 5.94
C ALA A 126 -7.75 4.36 5.29
N CYS A 127 -6.66 3.77 5.79
CA CYS A 127 -6.19 2.48 5.31
C CYS A 127 -7.23 1.37 5.53
N ALA A 128 -7.80 1.27 6.74
CA ALA A 128 -8.84 0.29 7.07
C ALA A 128 -10.07 0.41 6.15
N ILE A 129 -10.64 1.61 6.02
CA ILE A 129 -11.81 1.84 5.16
C ILE A 129 -11.52 1.49 3.71
N ARG A 130 -10.36 1.89 3.18
CA ARG A 130 -9.95 1.58 1.81
C ARG A 130 -9.81 0.08 1.55
N ILE A 131 -9.38 -0.70 2.55
CA ILE A 131 -9.38 -2.17 2.47
C ILE A 131 -10.81 -2.70 2.30
N TYR A 132 -11.78 -2.23 3.10
CA TYR A 132 -13.18 -2.64 2.94
C TYR A 132 -13.74 -2.25 1.57
N LEU A 133 -13.57 -1.00 1.15
CA LEU A 133 -14.06 -0.52 -0.14
C LEU A 133 -13.41 -1.29 -1.31
N TYR A 134 -12.14 -1.69 -1.19
CA TYR A 134 -11.51 -2.59 -2.15
C TYR A 134 -12.26 -3.92 -2.25
N PHE A 135 -12.50 -4.59 -1.12
CA PHE A 135 -13.14 -5.91 -1.12
C PHE A 135 -14.61 -5.90 -1.52
N LEU A 136 -15.34 -4.79 -1.29
CA LEU A 136 -16.71 -4.61 -1.77
C LEU A 136 -16.84 -4.61 -3.30
N ARG A 137 -15.74 -4.40 -4.03
CA ARG A 137 -15.72 -4.39 -5.51
C ARG A 137 -15.58 -5.77 -6.11
N PHE A 138 -15.23 -6.79 -5.32
CA PHE A 138 -15.07 -8.14 -5.85
C PHE A 138 -16.42 -8.86 -5.82
N PRO A 139 -16.90 -9.30 -6.98
CA PRO A 139 -18.14 -10.05 -7.05
C PRO A 139 -17.98 -11.44 -6.40
N PRO A 140 -19.06 -12.24 -6.28
CA PRO A 140 -18.97 -13.61 -5.81
C PRO A 140 -17.93 -14.42 -6.60
N PRO A 141 -17.39 -15.54 -6.04
CA PRO A 141 -16.23 -16.25 -6.59
C PRO A 141 -16.32 -16.68 -8.06
N ASN A 142 -17.53 -16.72 -8.63
CA ASN A 142 -17.80 -17.16 -10.00
C ASN A 142 -17.87 -16.00 -11.02
N SER A 143 -17.53 -14.78 -10.63
CA SER A 143 -17.53 -13.61 -11.51
C SER A 143 -16.11 -13.04 -11.64
N PRO A 144 -15.73 -12.54 -12.82
CA PRO A 144 -14.40 -11.97 -13.01
C PRO A 144 -14.19 -10.76 -12.09
N PRO A 145 -12.99 -10.60 -11.50
CA PRO A 145 -12.68 -9.40 -10.73
C PRO A 145 -12.70 -8.16 -11.64
N PRO A 146 -12.99 -6.96 -11.09
CA PRO A 146 -12.89 -5.73 -11.87
C PRO A 146 -11.44 -5.52 -12.33
N PRO A 147 -11.22 -4.91 -13.52
CA PRO A 147 -9.90 -4.52 -13.96
C PRO A 147 -9.19 -3.65 -12.90
N ALA A 148 -7.91 -3.92 -12.62
CA ALA A 148 -7.15 -3.18 -11.61
C ALA A 148 -7.10 -1.66 -11.88
N ALA A 149 -7.20 -1.24 -13.15
CA ALA A 149 -7.26 0.16 -13.55
C ALA A 149 -8.52 0.89 -13.04
N GLU A 150 -9.64 0.18 -12.87
CA GLU A 150 -10.93 0.72 -12.41
C GLU A 150 -11.00 0.86 -10.88
N ILE A 151 -10.15 0.14 -10.15
CA ILE A 151 -10.04 0.25 -8.70
C ILE A 151 -9.29 1.55 -8.37
N PRO A 152 -9.75 2.38 -7.40
CA PRO A 152 -8.98 3.52 -6.94
C PRO A 152 -7.59 3.13 -6.43
N LEU A 153 -6.58 3.92 -6.79
CA LEU A 153 -5.18 3.64 -6.51
C LEU A 153 -4.90 3.34 -5.03
N LEU A 154 -5.39 4.19 -4.12
CA LEU A 154 -5.15 4.03 -2.69
C LEU A 154 -5.82 2.78 -2.13
N TYR A 155 -6.95 2.34 -2.71
CA TYR A 155 -7.65 1.12 -2.29
C TYR A 155 -6.79 -0.10 -2.58
N HIS A 156 -6.19 -0.11 -3.77
CA HIS A 156 -5.29 -1.17 -4.20
C HIS A 156 -4.03 -1.27 -3.32
N VAL A 157 -3.42 -0.14 -2.98
CA VAL A 157 -2.21 -0.11 -2.14
C VAL A 157 -2.53 -0.53 -0.70
N SER A 158 -3.65 -0.05 -0.13
CA SER A 158 -4.10 -0.46 1.20
C SER A 158 -4.44 -1.95 1.25
N ALA A 159 -5.11 -2.47 0.22
CA ALA A 159 -5.41 -3.89 0.10
C ALA A 159 -4.14 -4.74 -0.05
N ASN A 160 -3.15 -4.31 -0.82
CA ASN A 160 -1.85 -5.01 -0.90
C ASN A 160 -1.15 -5.07 0.46
N ALA A 161 -1.08 -3.95 1.19
CA ALA A 161 -0.46 -3.93 2.52
C ALA A 161 -1.16 -4.93 3.46
N HIS A 162 -2.49 -4.95 3.47
CA HIS A 162 -3.28 -5.90 4.23
C HIS A 162 -3.07 -7.36 3.77
N MET A 163 -3.17 -7.62 2.47
CA MET A 163 -3.00 -8.95 1.87
C MET A 163 -1.62 -9.54 2.12
N PHE A 164 -0.61 -8.70 2.30
CA PHE A 164 0.75 -9.08 2.66
C PHE A 164 1.03 -9.01 4.16
N ASN A 165 0.01 -8.89 5.02
CA ASN A 165 0.17 -8.87 6.48
C ASN A 165 1.09 -7.75 7.01
N ILE A 166 1.13 -6.60 6.33
CA ILE A 166 1.89 -5.44 6.81
C ILE A 166 0.97 -4.60 7.69
N SER A 167 1.13 -4.75 9.00
CA SER A 167 0.37 -3.96 9.97
C SER A 167 0.71 -2.48 9.88
N ILE A 168 -0.18 -1.66 10.44
CA ILE A 168 0.05 -0.22 10.60
C ILE A 168 0.99 0.04 11.79
N ASP A 169 1.01 -0.85 12.76
CA ASP A 169 1.80 -0.75 14.00
C ASP A 169 3.22 -1.32 13.87
N THR A 170 3.66 -1.76 12.68
CA THR A 170 5.03 -2.27 12.52
C THR A 170 6.05 -1.14 12.43
N GLU A 171 7.09 -1.19 13.25
CA GLU A 171 8.05 -0.08 13.39
C GLU A 171 9.30 -0.24 12.51
N GLU A 172 9.87 0.92 12.14
CA GLU A 172 11.09 1.19 11.35
C GLU A 172 11.23 0.50 9.97
N TRP A 173 11.12 -0.83 9.90
CA TRP A 173 11.28 -1.60 8.65
C TRP A 173 10.07 -1.51 7.73
N ARG A 174 8.92 -1.08 8.26
CA ARG A 174 7.66 -0.93 7.52
C ARG A 174 7.77 0.09 6.39
N THR A 175 8.32 1.26 6.68
CA THR A 175 8.38 2.37 5.72
C THR A 175 9.16 1.99 4.46
N PRO A 176 10.40 1.46 4.54
CA PRO A 176 11.13 1.06 3.34
C PRO A 176 10.49 -0.12 2.61
N LEU A 177 9.77 -1.02 3.30
CA LEU A 177 9.03 -2.10 2.66
C LEU A 177 7.83 -1.58 1.86
N LEU A 178 7.06 -0.63 2.39
CA LEU A 178 5.92 -0.03 1.68
C LEU A 178 6.35 0.74 0.43
N HIS A 179 7.52 1.41 0.46
CA HIS A 179 8.08 2.02 -0.74
C HIS A 179 8.43 0.97 -1.82
N ARG A 180 8.96 -0.20 -1.45
CA ARG A 180 9.18 -1.31 -2.40
C ARG A 180 7.87 -1.85 -2.95
N LEU A 181 6.87 -2.00 -2.09
CA LEU A 181 5.53 -2.42 -2.52
C LEU A 181 4.82 -1.41 -3.41
N SER A 182 5.18 -0.12 -3.34
CA SER A 182 4.65 0.88 -4.26
C SER A 182 5.04 0.60 -5.72
N VAL A 183 6.21 0.02 -5.96
CA VAL A 183 6.65 -0.44 -7.29
C VAL A 183 5.79 -1.60 -7.75
N PHE A 184 5.56 -2.57 -6.86
CA PHE A 184 4.71 -3.72 -7.14
C PHE A 184 3.25 -3.30 -7.42
N ALA A 185 2.70 -2.36 -6.66
CA ALA A 185 1.37 -1.81 -6.89
C ALA A 185 1.26 -1.03 -8.21
N SER A 186 2.34 -0.33 -8.61
CA SER A 186 2.40 0.37 -9.89
C SER A 186 2.36 -0.63 -11.05
N TRP A 187 3.10 -1.72 -10.94
CA TRP A 187 3.10 -2.81 -11.92
C TRP A 187 1.73 -3.45 -12.10
N GLN A 188 1.03 -3.81 -11.02
CA GLN A 188 -0.29 -4.45 -11.10
C GLN A 188 -1.36 -3.60 -11.83
N ARG A 189 -1.14 -2.29 -11.90
CA ARG A 189 -2.04 -1.33 -12.55
C ARG A 189 -1.56 -0.88 -13.94
N SER A 190 -0.31 -1.16 -14.27
CA SER A 190 0.26 -0.75 -15.55
C SER A 190 -0.39 -1.56 -16.69
N PRO A 191 -0.60 -0.95 -17.87
CA PRO A 191 -0.76 -1.73 -19.09
C PRO A 191 0.36 -2.76 -19.21
N LYS A 192 0.06 -3.93 -19.79
CA LYS A 192 1.04 -5.00 -19.98
C LYS A 192 2.25 -4.43 -20.74
N ASN A 193 3.40 -4.38 -20.07
CA ASN A 193 4.66 -3.92 -20.64
C ASN A 193 5.74 -4.97 -20.30
N PRO A 194 6.26 -5.70 -21.30
CA PRO A 194 7.23 -6.77 -21.08
C PRO A 194 8.48 -6.35 -20.31
N GLU A 195 8.92 -5.10 -20.45
CA GLU A 195 10.09 -4.57 -19.74
C GLU A 195 9.83 -4.51 -18.23
N PHE A 196 8.67 -3.99 -17.82
CA PHE A 196 8.30 -3.90 -16.41
C PHE A 196 7.91 -5.27 -15.83
N ASP A 197 7.31 -6.16 -16.62
CA ASP A 197 7.06 -7.55 -16.23
C ASP A 197 8.38 -8.28 -15.89
N HIS A 198 9.38 -8.10 -16.76
CA HIS A 198 10.73 -8.62 -16.54
C HIS A 198 11.36 -7.98 -15.30
N ALA A 199 11.29 -6.65 -15.17
CA ALA A 199 11.89 -5.94 -14.06
C ALA A 199 11.32 -6.38 -12.70
N VAL A 200 10.00 -6.54 -12.61
CA VAL A 200 9.34 -6.98 -11.39
C VAL A 200 9.70 -8.40 -11.02
N THR A 201 9.74 -9.30 -12.01
CA THR A 201 10.07 -10.70 -11.78
C THR A 201 11.53 -10.88 -11.37
N LYS A 202 12.44 -10.15 -12.01
CA LYS A 202 13.90 -10.32 -11.84
C LYS A 202 14.47 -9.50 -10.70
N TYR A 203 13.90 -8.34 -10.38
CA TYR A 203 14.49 -7.39 -9.43
C TYR A 203 13.58 -7.06 -8.25
N VAL A 204 12.34 -6.61 -8.51
CA VAL A 204 11.45 -6.13 -7.42
C VAL A 204 11.07 -7.25 -6.46
N ARG A 205 10.62 -8.41 -6.97
CA ARG A 205 10.22 -9.53 -6.10
C ARG A 205 11.40 -10.07 -5.28
N PRO A 206 12.58 -10.37 -5.88
CA PRO A 206 13.75 -10.75 -5.09
C PRO A 206 14.20 -9.69 -4.09
N ASP A 207 14.11 -8.40 -4.43
CA ASP A 207 14.50 -7.32 -3.51
C ASP A 207 13.57 -7.25 -2.28
N ILE A 208 12.26 -7.43 -2.46
CA ILE A 208 11.32 -7.53 -1.34
C ILE A 208 11.65 -8.73 -0.46
N ILE A 209 11.86 -9.91 -1.04
CA ILE A 209 12.22 -11.12 -0.28
C ILE A 209 13.52 -10.90 0.48
N ARG A 210 14.54 -10.36 -0.18
CA ARG A 210 15.83 -10.05 0.43
C ARG A 210 15.70 -9.03 1.55
N TYR A 211 14.88 -8.00 1.40
CA TYR A 211 14.62 -7.03 2.47
C TYR A 211 13.95 -7.69 3.68
N LEU A 212 12.98 -8.57 3.45
CA LEU A 212 12.36 -9.36 4.52
C LEU A 212 13.40 -10.23 5.24
N ASP A 213 14.28 -10.89 4.50
CA ASP A 213 15.28 -11.82 5.04
C ASP A 213 16.44 -11.10 5.75
N GLU A 214 16.95 -10.00 5.19
CA GLU A 214 18.14 -9.28 5.69
C GLU A 214 17.83 -8.17 6.70
N VAL A 215 16.66 -7.53 6.59
CA VAL A 215 16.31 -6.36 7.40
C VAL A 215 15.20 -6.65 8.39
N VAL A 216 14.16 -7.39 7.98
CA VAL A 216 13.00 -7.63 8.86
C VAL A 216 13.24 -8.82 9.79
N ILE A 217 13.78 -9.96 9.33
CA ILE A 217 14.04 -11.13 10.19
C ILE A 217 14.82 -10.79 11.47
N PRO A 218 15.91 -9.98 11.43
CA PRO A 218 16.69 -9.69 12.63
C PRO A 218 15.94 -8.91 13.72
N VAL A 219 14.93 -8.12 13.35
CA VAL A 219 14.19 -7.24 14.27
C VAL A 219 12.77 -7.74 14.57
N ASP A 220 12.14 -8.43 13.62
CA ASP A 220 10.79 -8.97 13.72
C ASP A 220 10.64 -10.26 12.86
N PRO A 221 11.14 -11.40 13.37
CA PRO A 221 11.14 -12.67 12.64
C PRO A 221 9.73 -13.23 12.43
N GLU A 222 8.75 -12.86 13.26
CA GLU A 222 7.37 -13.29 13.09
C GLU A 222 6.69 -12.53 11.94
N ALA A 223 6.80 -11.20 11.93
CA ALA A 223 6.27 -10.41 10.83
C ALA A 223 6.96 -10.79 9.52
N SER A 224 8.29 -10.95 9.50
CA SER A 224 8.98 -11.36 8.27
C SER A 224 8.42 -12.67 7.70
N ARG A 225 8.24 -13.71 8.53
CA ARG A 225 7.63 -14.99 8.09
C ARG A 225 6.22 -14.79 7.54
N LYS A 226 5.36 -14.07 8.25
CA LYS A 226 3.95 -13.81 7.86
C LYS A 226 3.87 -13.04 6.53
N VAL A 227 4.65 -11.96 6.41
CA VAL A 227 4.68 -11.11 5.20
C VAL A 227 5.25 -11.89 4.02
N ARG A 228 6.37 -12.60 4.21
CA ARG A 228 7.03 -13.39 3.17
C ARG A 228 6.11 -14.49 2.63
N GLN A 229 5.48 -15.25 3.51
CA GLN A 229 4.54 -16.31 3.13
C GLN A 229 3.38 -15.75 2.29
N ALA A 230 2.77 -14.65 2.76
CA ALA A 230 1.67 -14.01 2.06
C ALA A 230 2.11 -13.44 0.69
N PHE A 231 3.27 -12.78 0.64
CA PHE A 231 3.83 -12.22 -0.59
C PHE A 231 4.14 -13.31 -1.63
N VAL A 232 4.84 -14.37 -1.25
CA VAL A 232 5.17 -15.48 -2.17
C VAL A 232 3.91 -16.18 -2.67
N SER A 233 2.98 -16.52 -1.78
CA SER A 233 1.74 -17.22 -2.14
C SER A 233 0.91 -16.43 -3.17
N ARG A 234 0.76 -15.12 -2.97
CA ARG A 234 -0.08 -14.27 -3.82
C ARG A 234 0.60 -13.85 -5.12
N THR A 235 1.93 -13.83 -5.16
CA THR A 235 2.68 -13.48 -6.38
C THR A 235 3.02 -14.68 -7.27
N ALA A 236 2.96 -15.90 -6.74
CA ALA A 236 3.13 -17.14 -7.52
C ALA A 236 2.02 -17.33 -8.56
N VAL A 237 0.77 -16.97 -8.23
CA VAL A 237 -0.41 -17.07 -9.11
C VAL A 237 -0.29 -16.18 -10.35
N LEU A 238 0.41 -15.05 -10.24
CA LEU A 238 0.59 -14.08 -11.33
C LEU A 238 1.58 -14.54 -12.42
N ARG A 239 2.13 -15.76 -12.33
CA ARG A 239 2.98 -16.36 -13.39
C ARG A 239 2.19 -17.17 -14.42
N GLY A 240 0.89 -17.37 -14.23
CA GLY A 240 0.05 -18.24 -15.07
C GLY A 240 -1.08 -17.54 -15.83
N SER A 241 -1.02 -16.22 -16.04
CA SER A 241 -2.09 -15.42 -16.68
C SER A 241 -1.59 -14.60 -17.86
#